data_AF-A0A838ZQY2-F1
#
_entry.id   AF-A0A838ZQY2-F1
#
_cell.length_a   1.000
_cell.length_b   1.000
_cell.length_c   1.000
_cell.angle_alpha   90.00
_cell.angle_beta   90.00
_cell.angle_gamma   90.00
#
_symmetry.space_group_name_H-M   'P 1'
#
loop_
_entity.id
_entity.type
_entity.pdbx_description
1 polymer ?
#
loop_
_entity_poly.entity_id
_entity_poly.type
_entity_poly.pdbx_seq_one_letter_code
_entity_poly.pdbx_strand_id
1 'polypeptide(L)'
;MKFSITTTLFTVMLIFIFSCEANKNNSETTQTTTENSEVWTEGITTITGTISKVTQEKDGQTILLSNNKGIEYTAVISIPNLGENANQYRKFEVGETVGFKGNLIENQRMVVREVLEMK
;
A
#
# COMPACT_ATOMS: atom_id res chain seq x y z
N MET A 1 20.83 6.32 -57.78
CA MET A 1 21.25 5.29 -56.80
C MET A 1 19.99 4.58 -56.33
N LYS A 2 19.92 3.27 -56.55
CA LYS A 2 18.84 2.38 -56.10
C LYS A 2 19.24 1.86 -54.71
N PHE A 3 18.39 2.04 -53.71
CA PHE A 3 18.46 1.28 -52.47
C PHE A 3 17.11 0.60 -52.25
N SER A 4 17.06 -0.67 -52.64
CA SER A 4 16.13 -1.68 -52.13
C SER A 4 16.75 -2.31 -50.88
N ILE A 5 15.91 -2.77 -49.93
CA ILE A 5 16.06 -3.90 -48.96
C ILE A 5 14.87 -3.74 -47.97
N THR A 6 13.69 -4.32 -48.20
CA THR A 6 13.17 -5.66 -47.81
C THR A 6 13.12 -5.98 -46.31
N THR A 7 11.91 -5.93 -45.75
CA THR A 7 11.20 -6.94 -44.94
C THR A 7 11.95 -7.67 -43.81
N THR A 8 11.52 -7.51 -42.55
CA THR A 8 11.21 -8.69 -41.69
C THR A 8 10.16 -8.34 -40.62
N LEU A 9 9.10 -9.13 -40.66
CA LEU A 9 7.98 -9.27 -39.73
C LEU A 9 8.48 -9.90 -38.42
N PHE A 10 8.21 -9.30 -37.25
CA PHE A 10 8.44 -9.97 -35.96
C PHE A 10 7.18 -9.88 -35.10
N THR A 11 6.25 -10.79 -35.39
CA THR A 11 5.16 -11.19 -34.51
C THR A 11 5.68 -12.21 -33.51
N VAL A 12 5.68 -11.88 -32.22
CA VAL A 12 5.58 -12.90 -31.15
C VAL A 12 4.58 -12.42 -30.11
N MET A 13 3.41 -13.02 -30.24
CA MET A 13 2.28 -13.02 -29.32
C MET A 13 2.56 -14.08 -28.24
N LEU A 14 2.72 -13.66 -26.99
CA LEU A 14 2.75 -14.56 -25.84
C LEU A 14 1.51 -14.29 -24.99
N ILE A 15 0.46 -15.06 -25.28
CA ILE A 15 -0.69 -15.23 -24.38
C ILE A 15 -0.25 -16.26 -23.33
N PHE A 16 -0.07 -15.82 -22.09
CA PHE A 16 -0.03 -16.72 -20.94
C PHE A 16 -1.45 -16.89 -20.41
N ILE A 17 -2.06 -18.02 -20.78
CA ILE A 17 -3.25 -18.56 -20.10
C ILE A 17 -2.79 -19.19 -18.79
N PHE A 18 -3.04 -18.51 -17.67
CA PHE A 18 -2.95 -19.15 -16.36
C PHE A 18 -4.25 -19.92 -16.09
N SER A 19 -4.10 -21.24 -15.92
CA SER A 19 -5.14 -22.16 -15.49
C SER A 19 -5.61 -21.81 -14.07
N CYS A 20 -6.93 -21.74 -13.86
CA CYS A 20 -7.55 -21.83 -12.54
C CYS A 20 -7.65 -23.30 -12.14
N GLU A 21 -6.85 -23.74 -11.15
CA GLU A 21 -7.13 -24.95 -10.39
C GLU A 21 -7.78 -24.56 -9.05
N ALA A 22 -9.05 -24.92 -8.88
CA ALA A 22 -9.76 -24.79 -7.62
C ALA A 22 -9.54 -26.08 -6.80
N ASN A 23 -8.61 -26.06 -5.84
CA ASN A 23 -8.51 -27.09 -4.82
C ASN A 23 -8.78 -26.50 -3.44
N LYS A 24 -9.78 -27.09 -2.78
CA LYS A 24 -10.32 -26.72 -1.49
C LYS A 24 -9.66 -27.61 -0.45
N ASN A 25 -8.79 -27.07 0.41
CA ASN A 25 -8.72 -27.55 1.78
C ASN A 25 -8.06 -26.58 2.76
N ASN A 26 -8.72 -26.45 3.90
CA ASN A 26 -8.31 -25.73 5.09
C ASN A 26 -7.13 -26.45 5.78
N SER A 27 -6.10 -25.71 6.16
CA SER A 27 -5.17 -26.15 7.21
C SER A 27 -4.43 -24.95 7.80
N GLU A 28 -4.62 -24.74 9.09
CA GLU A 28 -3.87 -23.82 9.95
C GLU A 28 -2.38 -24.21 9.99
N THR A 29 -1.47 -23.22 10.00
CA THR A 29 -0.34 -23.09 10.97
C THR A 29 0.66 -22.01 10.52
N THR A 30 0.84 -21.03 11.42
CA THR A 30 1.98 -20.13 11.68
C THR A 30 3.31 -20.40 10.95
N GLN A 31 3.80 -19.42 10.17
CA GLN A 31 5.15 -18.85 10.27
C GLN A 31 5.37 -17.64 9.34
N THR A 32 6.18 -16.71 9.84
CA THR A 32 6.64 -15.42 9.30
C THR A 32 7.11 -15.44 7.84
N THR A 33 6.50 -14.61 7.01
CA THR A 33 7.06 -14.17 5.71
C THR A 33 6.69 -12.71 5.47
N THR A 34 7.69 -11.93 5.06
CA THR A 34 7.56 -10.59 4.47
C THR A 34 6.69 -10.65 3.22
N GLU A 35 5.38 -10.51 3.40
CA GLU A 35 4.41 -10.31 2.32
C GLU A 35 3.51 -9.14 2.72
N ASN A 36 3.47 -8.13 1.86
CA ASN A 36 2.64 -6.94 2.00
C ASN A 36 1.18 -7.35 1.73
N SER A 37 0.60 -8.02 2.72
CA SER A 37 -0.75 -8.58 2.68
C SER A 37 -1.67 -7.67 3.48
N GLU A 38 -2.63 -7.08 2.78
CA GLU A 38 -3.77 -6.40 3.40
C GLU A 38 -4.59 -7.47 4.14
N VAL A 39 -4.39 -7.57 5.46
CA VAL A 39 -5.17 -8.44 6.33
C VAL A 39 -6.45 -7.70 6.70
N TRP A 40 -7.59 -8.19 6.22
CA TRP A 40 -8.91 -7.63 6.50
C TRP A 40 -9.52 -8.32 7.72
N THR A 41 -9.42 -7.66 8.86
CA THR A 41 -10.24 -7.98 10.04
C THR A 41 -11.18 -6.79 10.23
N GLU A 42 -12.47 -6.98 9.92
CA GLU A 42 -13.55 -6.01 10.20
C GLU A 42 -13.21 -4.53 9.89
N GLY A 43 -12.67 -4.27 8.69
CA GLY A 43 -12.42 -2.91 8.20
C GLY A 43 -11.08 -2.28 8.60
N ILE A 44 -10.22 -2.99 9.34
CA ILE A 44 -8.84 -2.58 9.62
C ILE A 44 -7.91 -3.10 8.51
N THR A 45 -7.07 -2.22 7.96
CA THR A 45 -6.09 -2.48 6.91
C THR A 45 -4.73 -1.91 7.29
N THR A 46 -3.67 -2.49 6.74
CA THR A 46 -2.31 -1.94 6.81
C THR A 46 -1.91 -1.36 5.46
N ILE A 47 -1.39 -0.14 5.46
CA ILE A 47 -0.78 0.51 4.28
C ILE A 47 0.67 0.84 4.58
N THR A 48 1.52 0.72 3.57
CA THR A 48 2.94 1.09 3.62
C THR A 48 3.28 1.91 2.40
N GLY A 49 4.08 2.97 2.56
CA GLY A 49 4.42 3.81 1.42
C GLY A 49 5.30 5.00 1.78
N THR A 50 5.69 5.74 0.75
CA THR A 50 6.50 6.95 0.87
C THR A 50 5.60 8.18 0.85
N ILE A 51 5.85 9.10 1.79
CA ILE A 51 5.05 10.31 1.96
C ILE A 51 5.33 11.31 0.84
N SER A 52 4.29 11.73 0.13
CA SER A 52 4.36 12.74 -0.94
C SER A 52 3.90 14.13 -0.46
N LYS A 53 3.03 14.20 0.54
CA LYS A 53 2.52 15.47 1.10
C LYS A 53 2.12 15.32 2.57
N VAL A 54 2.38 16.36 3.36
CA VAL A 54 1.92 16.49 4.75
C VAL A 54 1.15 17.79 4.90
N THR A 55 -0.05 17.73 5.46
CA THR A 55 -0.88 18.88 5.83
C THR A 55 -1.12 18.86 7.33
N GLN A 56 -0.61 19.86 8.05
CA GLN A 56 -0.73 19.96 9.50
C GLN A 56 -2.16 20.37 9.91
N GLU A 57 -2.68 19.76 10.97
CA GLU A 57 -3.99 20.04 11.55
C GLU A 57 -3.86 20.29 13.07
N LYS A 58 -4.96 20.68 13.75
CA LYS A 58 -4.93 21.06 15.17
C LYS A 58 -4.39 19.93 16.07
N ASP A 59 -4.91 18.72 15.89
CA ASP A 59 -4.62 17.57 16.75
C ASP A 59 -3.86 16.47 16.00
N GLY A 60 -3.24 16.78 14.86
CA GLY A 60 -2.75 15.77 13.95
C GLY A 60 -2.22 16.29 12.62
N GLN A 61 -2.20 15.39 11.63
CA GLN A 61 -1.86 15.73 10.25
C GLN A 61 -2.55 14.78 9.26
N THR A 62 -2.85 15.31 8.08
CA THR A 62 -3.29 14.53 6.92
C THR A 62 -2.09 14.32 5.98
N ILE A 63 -1.84 13.07 5.62
CA ILE A 63 -0.69 12.65 4.81
C ILE A 63 -1.17 12.01 3.53
N LEU A 64 -0.56 12.36 2.40
CA LEU A 64 -0.64 11.57 1.17
C LEU A 64 0.62 10.72 1.08
N LEU A 65 0.45 9.43 0.81
CA LEU A 65 1.54 8.49 0.61
C LEU A 65 1.23 7.56 -0.55
N SER A 66 2.28 7.13 -1.25
CA SER A 66 2.16 6.17 -2.35
C SER A 66 2.84 4.86 -1.97
N ASN A 67 2.17 3.75 -2.19
CA ASN A 67 2.78 2.43 -2.02
C ASN A 67 3.69 2.08 -3.21
N ASN A 68 4.35 0.94 -3.14
CA ASN A 68 5.23 0.44 -4.21
C ASN A 68 4.52 0.10 -5.53
N LYS A 69 3.18 0.06 -5.54
CA LYS A 69 2.35 -0.12 -6.75
C LYS A 69 1.91 1.21 -7.36
N GLY A 70 2.31 2.34 -6.78
CA GLY A 70 1.89 3.68 -7.22
C GLY A 70 0.47 4.06 -6.82
N ILE A 71 -0.17 3.28 -5.93
CA ILE A 71 -1.50 3.61 -5.40
C ILE A 71 -1.32 4.66 -4.30
N GLU A 72 -2.05 5.77 -4.40
CA GLU A 72 -2.04 6.85 -3.43
C GLU A 72 -3.11 6.62 -2.35
N TYR A 73 -2.74 6.87 -1.09
CA TYR A 73 -3.63 6.81 0.06
C TYR A 73 -3.59 8.14 0.82
N THR A 74 -4.72 8.51 1.40
CA THR A 74 -4.82 9.64 2.35
C THR A 74 -4.88 9.11 3.77
N ALA A 75 -3.81 9.23 4.54
CA ALA A 75 -3.77 8.85 5.95
C ALA A 75 -4.13 10.05 6.85
N VAL A 76 -5.16 9.90 7.68
CA VAL A 76 -5.59 10.89 8.67
C VAL A 76 -5.11 10.45 10.04
N ILE A 77 -4.10 11.16 10.55
CA ILE A 77 -3.48 10.85 11.84
C ILE A 77 -3.89 11.95 12.80
N SER A 78 -4.47 11.59 13.94
CA SER A 78 -4.70 12.51 15.04
C SER A 78 -4.47 11.81 16.37
N ILE A 79 -4.05 12.58 17.38
CA ILE A 79 -3.82 12.07 18.73
C ILE A 79 -5.06 11.34 19.26
N PRO A 80 -6.31 11.85 19.10
CA PRO A 80 -7.51 11.12 19.49
C PRO A 80 -7.75 9.83 18.68
N ASN A 81 -7.39 9.80 17.40
CA ASN A 81 -7.60 8.61 16.57
C ASN A 81 -6.64 7.47 16.95
N LEU A 82 -5.41 7.79 17.37
CA LEU A 82 -4.41 6.83 17.80
C LEU A 82 -4.78 6.17 19.14
N GLY A 83 -5.58 6.81 19.99
CA GLY A 83 -6.07 6.22 21.24
C GLY A 83 -4.93 5.77 22.16
N GLU A 84 -4.87 4.48 22.48
CA GLU A 84 -3.80 3.89 23.30
C GLU A 84 -2.41 4.05 22.66
N ASN A 85 -2.35 4.20 21.34
CA ASN A 85 -1.12 4.44 20.57
C ASN A 85 -0.77 5.94 20.42
N ALA A 86 -1.39 6.84 21.21
CA ALA A 86 -1.15 8.28 21.10
C ALA A 86 0.34 8.68 21.24
N ASN A 87 1.14 7.88 21.95
CA ASN A 87 2.59 8.06 22.08
C ASN A 87 3.37 7.86 20.77
N GLN A 88 2.78 7.21 19.76
CA GLN A 88 3.38 7.06 18.44
C GLN A 88 3.25 8.32 17.58
N TYR A 89 2.46 9.31 18.01
CA TYR A 89 2.30 10.55 17.28
C TYR A 89 3.63 11.31 17.22
N ARG A 90 4.03 11.67 16.00
CA ARG A 90 5.09 12.62 15.73
C ARG A 90 4.79 13.38 14.44
N LYS A 91 5.58 14.40 14.16
CA LYS A 91 5.56 15.04 12.85
C LYS A 91 6.22 14.10 11.85
N PHE A 92 5.51 13.81 10.75
CA PHE A 92 6.08 13.08 9.63
C PHE A 92 6.54 14.06 8.56
N GLU A 93 7.47 13.63 7.73
CA GLU A 93 8.09 14.46 6.70
C GLU A 93 7.91 13.86 5.31
N VAL A 94 7.93 14.72 4.29
CA VAL A 94 7.88 14.29 2.89
C VAL A 94 9.15 13.51 2.56
N GLY A 95 8.99 12.40 1.82
CA GLY A 95 10.07 11.48 1.47
C GLY A 95 10.30 10.35 2.47
N GLU A 96 9.68 10.41 3.65
CA GLU A 96 9.74 9.34 4.63
C GLU A 96 8.92 8.11 4.17
N THR A 97 9.45 6.91 4.37
CA THR A 97 8.71 5.65 4.19
C THR A 97 8.20 5.17 5.54
N VAL A 98 6.89 4.97 5.64
CA VAL A 98 6.21 4.62 6.89
C VAL A 98 5.06 3.65 6.63
N GLY A 99 4.71 2.86 7.64
CA GLY A 99 3.50 2.06 7.63
C GLY A 99 2.43 2.61 8.57
N PHE A 100 1.17 2.45 8.19
CA PHE A 100 0.02 2.77 9.04
C PHE A 100 -0.94 1.59 9.06
N LYS A 101 -1.55 1.38 10.22
CA LYS A 101 -2.67 0.46 10.38
C LYS A 101 -3.87 1.22 10.90
N GLY A 102 -5.03 0.95 10.31
CA GLY A 102 -6.23 1.69 10.65
C GLY A 102 -7.41 1.33 9.78
N ASN A 103 -8.49 2.09 9.91
CA ASN A 103 -9.70 1.83 9.16
C ASN A 103 -9.58 2.44 7.77
N LEU A 104 -9.58 1.62 6.73
CA LEU A 104 -9.67 2.11 5.36
C LEU A 104 -11.14 2.38 5.03
N ILE A 105 -11.45 3.64 4.73
CA ILE A 105 -12.76 4.08 4.26
C ILE A 105 -12.69 4.37 2.76
N GLU A 106 -13.79 4.87 2.20
CA GLU A 106 -13.91 5.17 0.78
C GLU A 106 -12.79 6.11 0.26
N ASN A 107 -12.48 6.00 -1.03
CA ASN A 107 -11.49 6.84 -1.73
C ASN A 107 -10.05 6.73 -1.17
N GLN A 108 -9.62 5.51 -0.80
CA GLN A 108 -8.27 5.23 -0.27
C GLN A 108 -7.90 6.11 0.96
N ARG A 109 -8.89 6.55 1.72
CA ARG A 109 -8.67 7.34 2.94
C ARG A 109 -8.61 6.41 4.14
N MET A 110 -7.58 6.53 4.96
CA MET A 110 -7.40 5.74 6.19
C MET A 110 -7.51 6.64 7.42
N VAL A 111 -8.31 6.22 8.40
CA VAL A 111 -8.22 6.74 9.77
C VAL A 111 -7.20 5.90 10.52
N VAL A 112 -6.04 6.51 10.82
CA VAL A 112 -4.90 5.79 11.41
C VAL A 112 -5.16 5.48 12.89
N ARG A 113 -4.91 4.24 13.28
CA ARG A 113 -5.00 3.73 14.66
C ARG A 113 -3.64 3.35 15.24
N GLU A 114 -2.67 3.07 14.38
CA GLU A 114 -1.33 2.65 14.75
C GLU A 114 -0.33 3.04 13.64
N VAL A 115 0.86 3.47 14.05
CA VAL A 115 2.00 3.77 13.19
C VAL A 115 2.97 2.59 13.27
N LEU A 116 3.33 2.04 12.12
CA LEU A 116 4.25 0.93 12.00
C LEU A 116 5.64 1.47 11.65
N GLU A 117 6.58 1.34 12.57
CA GLU A 117 7.98 1.68 12.30
C GLU A 117 8.59 0.66 11.33
N MET A 118 9.16 1.17 10.24
CA MET A 118 9.93 0.39 9.28
C MET A 118 11.36 0.27 9.84
N LYS A 119 11.79 -0.93 10.20
CA LYS A 119 13.17 -1.23 10.63
C LYS A 119 14.12 -1.37 9.46
#